data_AF-A0A7D9KAS5-F1
#
_entry.id   AF-A0A7D9KAS5-F1
#
_cell.length_a   1.000
_cell.length_b   1.000
_cell.length_c   1.000
_cell.angle_alpha   90.00
_cell.angle_beta   90.00
_cell.angle_gamma   90.00
#
_symmetry.space_group_name_H-M   'P 1'
#
loop_
_entity.id
_entity.type
_entity.pdbx_description
1 polymer ?
#
loop_
_entity_poly.entity_id
_entity_poly.type
_entity_poly.pdbx_seq_one_letter_code
_entity_poly.pdbx_strand_id
1 'polypeptide(L)'
;VMKMVMPLTVAESGCVHFIKCPNAVLDPGTVVASLELDDPNRVTQAQLYLGEFPVLKGPLLKGDKLHQVFQTARENLQHIMTGYAAEEPHFTKFLNKNEHLSSISGRIPEQVEEAIHRLLANYASNITSVLSQFPSQQIANVVDAHAATLTKRADREAFFLSTQSIVQLVQRYRNGCRGHMKSVIVSLLRQYLQVESLFSE
;
A
#
# COMPACT_ATOMS: atom_id res chain seq x y z
N VAL A 1 40.25 -18.85 7.85
CA VAL A 1 39.10 -18.07 8.40
C VAL A 1 39.35 -17.84 9.89
N MET A 2 39.22 -16.62 10.41
CA MET A 2 39.45 -16.30 11.85
C MET A 2 40.67 -16.98 12.49
N LYS A 3 41.88 -16.83 11.92
CA LYS A 3 43.13 -17.48 12.41
C LYS A 3 43.06 -19.00 12.62
N MET A 4 42.06 -19.67 12.05
CA MET A 4 41.87 -21.11 12.10
C MET A 4 42.06 -21.73 10.71
N VAL A 5 42.51 -22.97 10.70
CA VAL A 5 42.56 -23.82 9.51
C VAL A 5 41.16 -24.36 9.25
N MET A 6 40.67 -24.19 8.02
CA MET A 6 39.39 -24.72 7.58
C MET A 6 39.63 -25.61 6.34
N PRO A 7 39.44 -26.94 6.44
CA PRO A 7 39.54 -27.80 5.29
C PRO A 7 38.35 -27.59 4.35
N LEU A 8 38.61 -27.58 3.04
CA LEU A 8 37.57 -27.63 2.02
C LEU A 8 37.37 -29.09 1.62
N THR A 9 36.16 -29.60 1.79
CA THR A 9 35.80 -31.00 1.48
C THR A 9 34.81 -31.06 0.34
N VAL A 10 35.01 -31.97 -0.60
CA VAL A 10 34.07 -32.29 -1.68
C VAL A 10 33.57 -33.72 -1.48
N ALA A 11 32.29 -33.97 -1.74
CA ALA A 11 31.66 -35.27 -1.53
C ALA A 11 31.91 -36.26 -2.68
N GLU A 12 32.20 -35.75 -3.87
CA GLU A 12 32.37 -36.53 -5.09
C GLU A 12 33.86 -36.74 -5.43
N SER A 13 34.16 -37.87 -6.08
CA SER A 13 35.49 -38.23 -6.54
C SER A 13 35.77 -37.71 -7.95
N GLY A 14 37.01 -37.34 -8.22
CA GLY A 14 37.44 -36.86 -9.53
C GLY A 14 38.83 -36.23 -9.55
N CYS A 15 39.17 -35.61 -10.69
CA CYS A 15 40.43 -34.90 -10.92
C CYS A 15 40.33 -33.41 -10.58
N VAL A 16 41.14 -32.95 -9.62
CA VAL A 16 41.14 -31.54 -9.16
C VAL A 16 42.06 -30.67 -10.03
N HIS A 17 41.52 -29.57 -10.53
CA HIS A 17 42.22 -28.54 -11.28
C HIS A 17 42.25 -27.23 -10.49
N PHE A 18 43.42 -26.86 -9.95
CA PHE A 18 43.59 -25.65 -9.16
C PHE A 18 43.53 -24.39 -10.04
N ILE A 19 42.67 -23.44 -9.65
CA ILE A 19 42.50 -22.16 -10.35
C ILE A 19 43.17 -21.04 -9.55
N LYS A 20 43.07 -21.07 -8.22
CA LYS A 20 43.68 -20.08 -7.33
C LYS A 20 45.03 -20.57 -6.81
N CYS A 21 46.02 -19.68 -6.81
CA CYS A 21 47.31 -19.95 -6.22
C CYS A 21 47.21 -20.08 -4.69
N PRO A 22 48.09 -20.87 -4.04
CA PRO A 22 48.21 -20.90 -2.59
C PRO A 22 48.42 -19.50 -2.02
N ASN A 23 47.84 -19.23 -0.85
CA ASN A 23 47.90 -17.94 -0.14
C ASN A 23 47.14 -16.76 -0.81
N ALA A 24 46.38 -17.00 -1.88
CA ALA A 24 45.50 -15.98 -2.42
C ALA A 24 44.39 -15.60 -1.43
N VAL A 25 43.99 -14.32 -1.43
CA VAL A 25 42.82 -13.84 -0.68
C VAL A 25 41.56 -14.43 -1.32
N LEU A 26 40.63 -14.91 -0.49
CA LEU A 26 39.38 -15.53 -0.91
C LEU A 26 38.19 -14.70 -0.46
N ASP A 27 37.32 -14.35 -1.40
CA ASP A 27 36.03 -13.70 -1.15
C ASP A 27 34.89 -14.73 -1.19
N PRO A 28 33.74 -14.45 -0.54
CA PRO A 28 32.56 -15.32 -0.61
C PRO A 28 32.16 -15.59 -2.08
N GLY A 29 32.01 -16.87 -2.43
CA GLY A 29 31.67 -17.29 -3.80
C GLY A 29 32.86 -17.47 -4.76
N THR A 30 34.09 -17.23 -4.31
CA THR A 30 35.29 -17.43 -5.13
C THR A 30 35.52 -18.92 -5.42
N VAL A 31 35.71 -19.27 -6.69
CA VAL A 31 36.07 -20.63 -7.11
C VAL A 31 37.57 -20.86 -6.92
N VAL A 32 37.95 -21.83 -6.07
CA VAL A 32 39.34 -22.15 -5.72
C VAL A 32 39.94 -23.19 -6.68
N ALA A 33 39.14 -24.19 -7.04
CA ALA A 33 39.49 -25.27 -7.95
C ALA A 33 38.23 -25.77 -8.66
N SER A 34 38.42 -26.36 -9.84
CA SER A 34 37.39 -27.16 -10.52
C SER A 34 37.64 -28.64 -10.28
N LEU A 35 36.59 -29.45 -10.18
CA LEU A 35 36.67 -30.90 -10.06
C LEU A 35 36.03 -31.54 -11.29
N GLU A 36 36.81 -32.30 -12.05
CA GLU A 36 36.29 -33.15 -13.12
C GLU A 36 35.88 -34.49 -12.51
N LEU A 37 34.58 -34.82 -12.59
CA LEU A 37 34.01 -36.01 -11.96
C LEU A 37 34.28 -37.27 -12.78
N ASP A 38 34.57 -38.38 -12.09
CA ASP A 38 34.79 -39.68 -12.74
C ASP A 38 33.52 -40.24 -13.42
N ASP A 39 32.34 -39.95 -12.84
CA ASP A 39 31.03 -40.34 -13.38
C ASP A 39 30.14 -39.10 -13.59
N PRO A 40 30.11 -38.52 -14.80
CA PRO A 40 29.33 -37.32 -15.09
C PRO A 40 27.81 -37.54 -14.97
N ASN A 41 27.33 -38.78 -14.97
CA ASN A 41 25.90 -39.10 -14.90
C ASN A 41 25.32 -38.93 -13.49
N ARG A 42 26.16 -38.80 -12.46
CA ARG A 42 25.73 -38.55 -11.08
C ARG A 42 25.33 -37.09 -10.82
N VAL A 43 25.65 -36.18 -11.75
CA VAL A 43 25.31 -34.77 -11.62
C VAL A 43 23.86 -34.54 -12.02
N THR A 44 23.00 -34.29 -11.04
CA THR A 44 21.64 -33.82 -11.27
C THR A 44 21.65 -32.32 -11.55
N GLN A 45 21.61 -31.94 -12.83
CA GLN A 45 21.46 -30.54 -13.21
C GLN A 45 20.03 -30.07 -12.93
N ALA A 46 19.90 -29.00 -12.15
CA ALA A 46 18.62 -28.35 -11.95
C ALA A 46 18.12 -27.76 -13.27
N GLN A 47 16.87 -28.08 -13.63
CA GLN A 47 16.23 -27.47 -14.78
C GLN A 47 15.75 -26.06 -14.40
N LEU A 48 16.27 -25.05 -15.08
CA LEU A 48 15.83 -23.67 -14.89
C LEU A 48 14.38 -23.52 -15.34
N TYR A 49 13.56 -22.89 -14.51
CA TYR A 49 12.21 -22.52 -14.90
C TYR A 49 12.28 -21.35 -15.90
N LEU A 50 11.95 -21.64 -17.15
CA LEU A 50 11.89 -20.67 -18.25
C LEU A 50 10.46 -20.17 -18.52
N GLY A 51 9.49 -20.61 -17.73
CA GLY A 51 8.11 -20.15 -17.85
C GLY A 51 7.93 -18.74 -17.29
N GLU A 52 6.83 -18.11 -17.66
CA GLU A 52 6.36 -16.91 -16.98
C GLU A 52 5.51 -17.32 -15.78
N PHE A 53 5.67 -16.61 -14.67
CA PHE A 53 4.73 -16.76 -13.57
C PHE A 53 3.34 -16.37 -14.06
N PRO A 54 2.28 -17.15 -13.74
CA PRO A 54 0.94 -16.77 -14.08
C PRO A 54 0.68 -15.40 -13.46
N VAL A 55 0.13 -14.48 -14.25
CA VAL A 55 -0.28 -13.17 -13.73
C VAL A 55 -1.37 -13.43 -12.69
N LEU A 56 -0.96 -13.46 -11.42
CA LEU A 56 -1.87 -13.41 -10.31
C LEU A 56 -2.58 -12.08 -10.44
N LYS A 57 -3.80 -12.10 -10.95
CA LYS A 57 -4.73 -10.99 -10.74
C LYS A 57 -4.84 -10.90 -9.22
N GLY A 58 -4.05 -10.00 -8.62
CA GLY A 58 -4.18 -9.62 -7.22
C GLY A 58 -5.64 -9.31 -6.92
N PRO A 59 -6.05 -9.24 -5.64
CA PRO A 59 -7.45 -9.03 -5.29
C PRO A 59 -8.03 -7.97 -6.21
N LEU A 60 -9.12 -8.33 -6.90
CA LEU A 60 -9.81 -7.63 -8.00
C LEU A 60 -10.33 -6.22 -7.61
N LEU A 61 -9.73 -5.61 -6.59
CA LEU A 61 -10.10 -4.39 -5.90
C LEU A 61 -9.18 -3.20 -6.26
N LYS A 62 -8.17 -3.38 -7.13
CA LYS A 62 -7.60 -2.25 -7.88
C LYS A 62 -8.52 -1.92 -9.05
N GLY A 63 -9.73 -1.49 -8.75
CA GLY A 63 -10.63 -0.97 -9.77
C GLY A 63 -10.18 0.42 -10.22
N ASP A 64 -10.66 0.80 -11.40
CA ASP A 64 -10.29 2.06 -12.07
C ASP A 64 -10.91 3.32 -11.42
N LYS A 65 -11.50 3.20 -10.23
CA LYS A 65 -12.18 4.31 -9.55
C LYS A 65 -11.16 5.25 -8.92
N LEU A 66 -11.35 6.58 -9.03
CA LEU A 66 -10.42 7.59 -8.50
C LEU A 66 -10.06 7.42 -7.03
N HIS A 67 -11.03 7.15 -6.16
CA HIS A 67 -10.71 6.90 -4.76
C HIS A 67 -9.78 5.69 -4.58
N GLN A 68 -9.91 4.64 -5.38
CA GLN A 68 -9.04 3.45 -5.33
C GLN A 68 -7.66 3.79 -5.87
N VAL A 69 -7.58 4.55 -6.96
CA VAL A 69 -6.33 5.05 -7.52
C VAL A 69 -5.59 5.95 -6.53
N PHE A 70 -6.29 6.89 -5.91
CA PHE A 70 -5.75 7.76 -4.88
C PHE A 70 -5.28 6.97 -3.66
N GLN A 71 -6.08 6.02 -3.15
CA GLN A 71 -5.66 5.18 -2.02
C GLN A 71 -4.45 4.33 -2.37
N THR A 72 -4.42 3.71 -3.56
CA THR A 72 -3.27 2.92 -4.03
C THR A 72 -2.02 3.79 -4.12
N ALA A 73 -2.11 4.98 -4.71
CA ALA A 73 -0.97 5.89 -4.81
C ALA A 73 -0.49 6.34 -3.42
N ARG A 74 -1.41 6.63 -2.50
CA ARG A 74 -1.09 7.01 -1.12
C ARG A 74 -0.43 5.87 -0.35
N GLU A 75 -0.96 4.65 -0.45
CA GLU A 75 -0.41 3.45 0.18
C GLU A 75 0.98 3.13 -0.35
N ASN A 76 1.18 3.21 -1.67
CA ASN A 76 2.50 3.04 -2.28
C ASN A 76 3.51 4.07 -1.76
N LEU A 77 3.12 5.35 -1.69
CA LEU A 77 3.98 6.40 -1.12
C LEU A 77 4.28 6.13 0.36
N GLN A 78 3.30 5.66 1.12
CA GLN A 78 3.48 5.30 2.52
C GLN A 78 4.46 4.13 2.67
N HIS A 79 4.38 3.11 1.81
CA HIS A 79 5.32 1.99 1.79
C HIS A 79 6.75 2.44 1.47
N ILE A 80 6.90 3.33 0.49
CA ILE A 80 8.20 3.94 0.17
C ILE A 80 8.75 4.70 1.39
N MET A 81 7.91 5.49 2.06
CA MET A 81 8.30 6.22 3.28
C MET A 81 8.66 5.31 4.47
N THR A 82 8.18 4.06 4.50
CA THR A 82 8.56 3.06 5.51
C THR A 82 9.75 2.19 5.08
N GLY A 83 10.36 2.47 3.91
CA GLY A 83 11.57 1.79 3.45
C GLY A 83 11.35 0.56 2.57
N TYR A 84 10.12 0.30 2.11
CA TYR A 84 9.89 -0.77 1.12
C TYR A 84 10.39 -0.33 -0.27
N ALA A 85 11.14 -1.20 -0.93
CA ALA A 85 11.59 -0.98 -2.30
C ALA A 85 10.40 -1.05 -3.27
N ALA A 86 10.21 0.01 -4.05
CA ALA A 86 9.24 0.06 -5.14
C ALA A 86 9.97 -0.14 -6.47
N GLU A 87 9.57 -1.12 -7.28
CA GLU A 87 10.16 -1.39 -8.60
C GLU A 87 9.86 -0.24 -9.57
N GLU A 88 10.86 0.44 -10.16
CA GLU A 88 10.63 1.56 -11.12
C GLU A 88 9.69 1.15 -12.30
N PRO A 89 8.80 2.02 -12.84
CA PRO A 89 8.61 3.46 -12.65
C PRO A 89 7.16 3.86 -12.23
N HIS A 90 6.98 4.48 -11.05
CA HIS A 90 5.66 4.62 -10.41
C HIS A 90 4.83 5.89 -10.70
N PHE A 91 5.35 6.88 -11.42
CA PHE A 91 4.77 8.24 -11.37
C PHE A 91 3.91 8.72 -12.55
N THR A 92 3.73 7.95 -13.64
CA THR A 92 3.24 8.55 -14.90
C THR A 92 1.80 8.28 -15.34
N LYS A 93 1.00 7.42 -14.70
CA LYS A 93 -0.27 6.97 -15.36
C LYS A 93 -1.58 6.97 -14.57
N PHE A 94 -1.68 7.61 -13.41
CA PHE A 94 -2.87 7.45 -12.55
C PHE A 94 -3.88 8.62 -12.51
N LEU A 95 -3.73 9.67 -13.32
CA LEU A 95 -4.55 10.90 -13.18
C LEU A 95 -5.68 11.07 -14.20
N ASN A 96 -6.49 10.05 -14.51
CA ASN A 96 -7.73 10.28 -15.25
C ASN A 96 -8.79 9.21 -14.96
N LYS A 97 -9.95 9.60 -14.38
CA LYS A 97 -11.34 9.17 -14.74
C LYS A 97 -12.37 9.31 -13.60
N ASN A 98 -13.52 9.90 -13.91
CA ASN A 98 -14.62 10.28 -13.01
C ASN A 98 -15.31 9.15 -12.21
N GLU A 99 -16.01 9.56 -11.16
CA GLU A 99 -16.33 8.83 -9.93
C GLU A 99 -17.84 8.53 -9.75
N HIS A 100 -18.19 7.43 -9.05
CA HIS A 100 -19.47 7.27 -8.34
C HIS A 100 -19.27 6.44 -7.05
N LEU A 101 -19.85 6.94 -5.94
CA LEU A 101 -19.85 6.33 -4.60
C LEU A 101 -21.00 5.33 -4.47
N SER A 102 -20.71 4.06 -4.17
CA SER A 102 -21.72 3.11 -3.67
C SER A 102 -21.03 2.00 -2.89
N SER A 103 -21.11 2.05 -1.55
CA SER A 103 -20.80 0.94 -0.62
C SER A 103 -21.26 1.21 0.84
N ILE A 104 -22.28 2.03 1.08
CA ILE A 104 -22.78 2.30 2.46
C ILE A 104 -24.31 2.08 2.60
N SER A 105 -25.03 1.78 1.52
CA SER A 105 -26.49 1.63 1.57
C SER A 105 -26.91 0.44 2.45
N GLY A 106 -27.87 0.67 3.37
CA GLY A 106 -28.52 -0.39 4.16
C GLY A 106 -28.07 -0.58 5.62
N ARG A 107 -27.14 0.22 6.16
CA ARG A 107 -26.70 0.13 7.59
C ARG A 107 -27.12 1.33 8.45
N ILE A 108 -27.84 2.28 7.87
CA ILE A 108 -28.15 3.57 8.46
C ILE A 108 -29.66 3.78 8.38
N PRO A 109 -30.30 4.47 9.34
CA PRO A 109 -31.69 4.87 9.24
C PRO A 109 -32.02 5.52 7.90
N GLU A 110 -33.11 5.08 7.27
CA GLU A 110 -33.53 5.50 5.92
C GLU A 110 -33.66 7.03 5.78
N GLN A 111 -34.13 7.70 6.83
CA GLN A 111 -34.23 9.17 6.86
C GLN A 111 -32.87 9.88 6.72
N VAL A 112 -31.83 9.33 7.36
CA VAL A 112 -30.47 9.88 7.30
C VAL A 112 -29.85 9.58 5.93
N GLU A 113 -30.05 8.35 5.42
CA GLU A 113 -29.57 7.94 4.11
C GLU A 113 -30.16 8.82 2.99
N GLU A 114 -31.48 9.04 2.98
CA GLU A 114 -32.14 9.91 2.01
C GLU A 114 -31.63 11.35 2.07
N ALA A 115 -31.49 11.91 3.27
CA ALA A 115 -31.01 13.28 3.44
C ALA A 115 -29.58 13.45 2.91
N ILE A 116 -28.69 12.49 3.20
CA ILE A 116 -27.32 12.48 2.71
C ILE A 116 -27.30 12.29 1.18
N HIS A 117 -28.10 11.39 0.63
CA HIS A 117 -28.21 11.20 -0.82
C HIS A 117 -28.68 12.46 -1.54
N ARG A 118 -29.67 13.19 -1.00
CA ARG A 118 -30.11 14.46 -1.58
C ARG A 118 -28.98 15.51 -1.58
N LEU A 119 -28.24 15.63 -0.47
CA LEU A 119 -27.09 16.54 -0.39
C LEU A 119 -26.00 16.17 -1.41
N LEU A 120 -25.70 14.89 -1.55
CA LEU A 120 -24.71 14.40 -2.51
C LEU A 120 -25.17 14.57 -3.97
N ALA A 121 -26.45 14.35 -4.27
CA ALA A 121 -27.02 14.59 -5.59
C ALA A 121 -26.96 16.07 -5.98
N ASN A 122 -27.30 16.97 -5.05
CA ASN A 122 -27.18 18.41 -5.23
C ASN A 122 -25.73 18.88 -5.39
N TYR A 123 -24.79 18.22 -4.69
CA TYR A 123 -23.37 18.49 -4.87
C TYR A 123 -22.88 18.01 -6.24
N ALA A 124 -23.27 16.81 -6.67
CA ALA A 124 -22.89 16.23 -7.96
C ALA A 124 -23.39 17.07 -9.15
N SER A 125 -24.61 17.62 -9.07
CA SER A 125 -25.16 18.49 -10.13
C SER A 125 -24.46 19.84 -10.25
N ASN A 126 -23.80 20.31 -9.19
CA ASN A 126 -23.13 21.61 -9.13
C ASN A 126 -21.59 21.51 -9.13
N ILE A 127 -21.02 20.34 -9.38
CA ILE A 127 -19.59 20.05 -9.15
C ILE A 127 -18.62 20.89 -9.99
N THR A 128 -19.07 21.41 -11.13
CA THR A 128 -18.29 22.31 -12.01
C THR A 128 -18.29 23.77 -11.52
N SER A 129 -19.11 24.11 -10.52
CA SER A 129 -19.10 25.44 -9.93
C SER A 129 -17.87 25.64 -9.06
N VAL A 130 -17.17 26.76 -9.24
CA VAL A 130 -15.99 27.16 -8.45
C VAL A 130 -16.32 27.30 -6.96
N LEU A 131 -17.60 27.55 -6.63
CA LEU A 131 -18.10 27.67 -5.26
C LEU A 131 -18.62 26.35 -4.68
N SER A 132 -18.66 25.26 -5.47
CA SER A 132 -19.08 23.96 -4.96
C SER A 132 -18.03 23.40 -4.01
N GLN A 133 -18.46 23.10 -2.79
CA GLN A 133 -17.63 22.46 -1.77
C GLN A 133 -18.36 21.23 -1.28
N PHE A 134 -17.60 20.18 -0.96
CA PHE A 134 -18.17 18.97 -0.38
C PHE A 134 -18.98 19.35 0.87
N PRO A 135 -20.28 18.96 0.97
CA PRO A 135 -21.19 19.43 2.00
C PRO A 135 -20.96 18.74 3.36
N SER A 136 -19.71 18.72 3.84
CA SER A 136 -19.26 18.06 5.07
C SER A 136 -20.08 18.49 6.29
N GLN A 137 -20.21 19.81 6.52
CA GLN A 137 -20.97 20.34 7.66
C GLN A 137 -22.45 19.99 7.60
N GLN A 138 -23.06 20.04 6.40
CA GLN A 138 -24.47 19.70 6.25
C GLN A 138 -24.71 18.21 6.54
N ILE A 139 -23.81 17.33 6.08
CA ILE A 139 -23.86 15.90 6.39
C ILE A 139 -23.63 15.66 7.90
N ALA A 140 -22.67 16.35 8.53
CA ALA A 140 -22.46 16.27 9.99
C ALA A 140 -23.74 16.62 10.75
N ASN A 141 -24.39 17.73 10.40
CA ASN A 141 -25.61 18.20 11.06
C ASN A 141 -26.76 17.18 10.93
N VAL A 142 -26.89 16.48 9.79
CA VAL A 142 -27.90 15.43 9.61
C VAL A 142 -27.62 14.25 10.55
N VAL A 143 -26.36 13.83 10.67
CA VAL A 143 -25.96 12.74 11.57
C VAL A 143 -26.17 13.14 13.04
N ASP A 144 -25.73 14.35 13.42
CA ASP A 144 -25.85 14.86 14.79
C ASP A 144 -27.31 15.10 15.20
N ALA A 145 -28.15 15.60 14.27
CA ALA A 145 -29.58 15.78 14.52
C ALA A 145 -30.28 14.45 14.78
N HIS A 146 -29.94 13.39 14.03
CA HIS A 146 -30.49 12.06 14.29
C HIS A 146 -29.93 11.43 15.57
N ALA A 147 -28.65 11.61 15.86
CA ALA A 147 -28.06 11.17 17.13
C ALA A 147 -28.74 11.83 18.35
N ALA A 148 -29.19 13.08 18.21
CA ALA A 148 -29.90 13.82 19.26
C ALA A 148 -31.31 13.26 19.55
N THR A 149 -31.99 12.66 18.57
CA THR A 149 -33.33 12.06 18.78
C THR A 149 -33.28 10.73 19.52
N LEU A 150 -32.15 10.02 19.44
CA LEU A 150 -31.93 8.78 20.18
C LEU A 150 -31.80 9.11 21.67
N THR A 151 -32.63 8.52 22.53
CA THR A 151 -32.60 8.76 23.99
C THR A 151 -31.85 7.67 24.75
N LYS A 152 -31.79 6.45 24.22
CA LYS A 152 -31.07 5.32 24.82
C LYS A 152 -29.59 5.36 24.46
N ARG A 153 -28.73 5.13 25.46
CA ARG A 153 -27.28 5.09 25.29
C ARG A 153 -26.83 3.98 24.33
N ALA A 154 -27.40 2.78 24.45
CA ALA A 154 -27.08 1.65 23.58
C ALA A 154 -27.39 1.93 22.10
N ASP A 155 -28.54 2.55 21.82
CA ASP A 155 -28.96 2.90 20.46
C ASP A 155 -28.04 3.99 19.85
N ARG A 156 -27.61 4.95 20.68
CA ARG A 156 -26.60 5.96 20.26
C ARG A 156 -25.26 5.31 19.91
N GLU A 157 -24.75 4.43 20.77
CA GLU A 157 -23.48 3.74 20.54
C GLU A 157 -23.53 2.88 19.26
N ALA A 158 -24.62 2.14 19.05
CA ALA A 158 -24.84 1.36 17.83
C ALA A 158 -24.92 2.25 16.58
N PHE A 159 -25.59 3.40 16.66
CA PHE A 159 -25.67 4.38 15.56
C PHE A 159 -24.32 5.01 15.24
N PHE A 160 -23.50 5.35 16.24
CA PHE A 160 -22.15 5.88 16.01
C PHE A 160 -21.23 4.83 15.37
N LEU A 161 -21.34 3.56 15.77
CA LEU A 161 -20.63 2.45 15.13
C LEU A 161 -21.02 2.28 13.66
N SER A 162 -22.32 2.39 13.33
CA SER A 162 -22.78 2.25 11.94
C SER A 162 -22.46 3.46 11.06
N THR A 163 -22.42 4.66 11.63
CA THR A 163 -22.13 5.93 10.92
C THR A 163 -20.66 6.36 10.98
N GLN A 164 -19.79 5.59 11.64
CA GLN A 164 -18.38 5.92 11.85
C GLN A 164 -17.64 6.26 10.54
N SER A 165 -17.87 5.48 9.48
CA SER A 165 -17.24 5.70 8.17
C SER A 165 -17.65 7.04 7.54
N ILE A 166 -18.91 7.44 7.71
CA ILE A 166 -19.43 8.74 7.25
C ILE A 166 -18.83 9.87 8.08
N VAL A 167 -18.78 9.73 9.40
CA VAL A 167 -18.19 10.74 10.28
C VAL A 167 -16.71 10.96 9.93
N GLN A 168 -15.96 9.88 9.70
CA GLN A 168 -14.57 9.96 9.26
C GLN A 168 -14.43 10.65 7.89
N LEU A 169 -15.33 10.37 6.94
CA LEU A 169 -15.36 11.03 5.64
C LEU A 169 -15.61 12.53 5.78
N VAL A 170 -16.60 12.91 6.58
CA VAL A 170 -16.98 14.30 6.84
C VAL A 170 -15.84 15.07 7.50
N GLN A 171 -15.20 14.48 8.50
CA GLN A 171 -14.03 15.08 9.16
C GLN A 171 -12.85 15.25 8.19
N ARG A 172 -12.60 14.23 7.35
CA ARG A 172 -11.54 14.25 6.34
C ARG A 172 -11.67 15.41 5.35
N TYR A 173 -12.90 15.73 4.94
CA TYR A 173 -13.21 16.79 3.97
C TYR A 173 -13.77 18.07 4.62
N ARG A 174 -13.57 18.27 5.94
CA ARG A 174 -14.06 19.46 6.66
C ARG A 174 -13.57 20.78 6.06
N ASN A 175 -12.34 20.79 5.55
CA ASN A 175 -11.71 21.95 4.90
C ASN A 175 -11.82 21.87 3.35
N GLY A 176 -12.79 21.11 2.85
CA GLY A 176 -12.95 20.82 1.43
C GLY A 176 -11.83 19.95 0.84
N CYS A 177 -11.92 19.69 -0.47
CA CYS A 177 -10.99 18.83 -1.19
C CYS A 177 -9.54 19.37 -1.17
N ARG A 178 -9.38 20.70 -1.30
CA ARG A 178 -8.05 21.34 -1.24
C ARG A 178 -7.41 21.23 0.15
N GLY A 179 -8.20 21.41 1.20
CA GLY A 179 -7.74 21.25 2.58
C GLY A 179 -7.32 19.80 2.84
N HIS A 180 -8.08 18.83 2.34
CA HIS A 180 -7.72 17.42 2.45
C HIS A 180 -6.39 17.10 1.74
N MET A 181 -6.23 17.55 0.49
CA MET A 181 -4.99 17.37 -0.28
C MET A 181 -3.77 17.93 0.46
N LYS A 182 -3.87 19.16 0.99
CA LYS A 182 -2.81 19.76 1.81
C LYS A 182 -2.48 18.90 3.03
N SER A 183 -3.51 18.41 3.74
CA SER A 183 -3.33 17.57 4.92
C SER A 183 -2.60 16.27 4.59
N VAL A 184 -2.89 15.65 3.45
CA VAL A 184 -2.24 14.39 3.01
C VAL A 184 -0.75 14.64 2.75
N ILE A 185 -0.42 15.68 1.98
CA ILE A 185 0.98 16.02 1.67
C ILE A 185 1.75 16.34 2.96
N VAL A 186 1.17 17.16 3.85
CA VAL A 186 1.78 17.49 5.14
C VAL A 186 1.98 16.24 6.00
N SER A 187 1.03 15.30 6.00
CA SER A 187 1.17 14.04 6.74
C SER A 187 2.35 13.21 6.25
N LEU A 188 2.52 13.11 4.92
CA LEU A 188 3.63 12.39 4.30
C LEU A 188 4.98 13.04 4.66
N LEU A 189 5.08 14.37 4.55
CA LEU A 189 6.29 15.09 4.93
C LEU A 189 6.63 14.93 6.42
N ARG A 190 5.63 14.93 7.29
CA ARG A 190 5.82 14.68 8.74
C ARG A 190 6.30 13.26 9.01
N GLN A 191 5.77 12.26 8.30
CA GLN A 191 6.21 10.87 8.45
C GLN A 191 7.67 10.70 8.07
N TYR A 192 8.10 11.31 6.96
CA TYR A 192 9.49 11.34 6.55
C TYR A 192 10.37 12.03 7.62
N LEU A 193 10.00 13.24 8.03
CA LEU A 193 10.75 14.00 9.03
C LEU A 193 10.86 13.25 10.37
N GLN A 194 9.81 12.55 10.80
CA GLN A 194 9.81 11.77 12.04
C GLN A 194 10.90 10.68 12.02
N VAL A 195 11.10 10.02 10.88
CA VAL A 195 12.14 9.00 10.73
C VAL A 195 13.51 9.64 10.65
N GLU A 196 13.71 10.60 9.75
CA GLU A 196 15.02 11.24 9.52
C GLU A 196 15.55 11.98 10.75
N SER A 197 14.65 12.56 11.56
CA SER A 197 15.03 13.27 12.79
C SER A 197 15.78 12.37 13.79
N LEU A 198 15.59 11.06 13.72
CA LEU A 198 16.29 10.08 14.57
C LEU A 198 17.73 9.79 14.10
N PHE A 199 18.07 10.14 12.87
CA PHE A 199 19.38 9.89 12.24
C PHE A 199 20.14 11.18 11.93
N SER A 200 19.60 12.33 12.34
CA SER A 200 20.18 13.66 12.09
C SER A 200 21.21 14.09 13.16
N GLU A 201 21.48 13.24 14.15
CA GLU A 201 22.59 13.34 15.12
C GLU A 201 23.65 12.26 14.83
#